data_AF-A0A3D4JF13-F1
#
_entry.id   AF-A0A3D4JF13-F1
#
_cell.length_a   1.000
_cell.length_b   1.000
_cell.length_c   1.000
_cell.angle_alpha   90.00
_cell.angle_beta   90.00
_cell.angle_gamma   90.00
#
_symmetry.space_group_name_H-M   'P 1'
#
loop_
_entity.id
_entity.type
_entity.pdbx_description
1 polymer ?
#
loop_
_entity_poly.entity_id
_entity_poly.type
_entity_poly.pdbx_seq_one_letter_code
_entity_poly.pdbx_strand_id
1 'polypeptide(L)'
;MSKNKVSIVAEPNKQEVFITREFDAPRALVYKAHIDPELYVKWLGPRGLEMILETFEPVNGGKYRYIHKDENGEYAFHGVFHTMTEELMIQTFEFEGLPEPGHVTLDTMRLEELPNNRTRLTIQSVFQSV
;
A
#
# COMPACT_ATOMS: atom_id res chain seq x y z
N MET A 1 19.62 -4.75 5.95
CA MET A 1 18.80 -3.91 5.05
C MET A 1 18.63 -4.63 3.71
N SER A 2 17.48 -4.52 3.06
CA SER A 2 17.25 -5.11 1.73
C SER A 2 18.24 -4.53 0.71
N LYS A 3 18.81 -5.39 -0.16
CA LYS A 3 19.72 -4.96 -1.24
C LYS A 3 18.96 -4.36 -2.43
N ASN A 4 17.66 -4.61 -2.52
CA ASN A 4 16.82 -4.18 -3.63
C ASN A 4 16.41 -2.73 -3.42
N LYS A 5 16.87 -1.86 -4.32
CA LYS A 5 16.55 -0.42 -4.31
C LYS A 5 15.06 -0.22 -4.59
N VAL A 6 14.50 0.80 -3.97
CA VAL A 6 13.19 1.35 -4.38
C VAL A 6 13.44 2.40 -5.46
N SER A 7 12.67 2.34 -6.54
CA SER A 7 12.59 3.39 -7.55
C SER A 7 11.28 4.15 -7.34
N ILE A 8 11.33 5.47 -7.34
CA ILE A 8 10.15 6.34 -7.22
C ILE A 8 10.21 7.35 -8.36
N VAL A 9 9.13 7.43 -9.13
CA VAL A 9 8.99 8.38 -10.24
C VAL A 9 7.75 9.22 -9.98
N ALA A 10 7.96 10.52 -9.79
CA ALA A 10 6.91 11.53 -9.66
C ALA A 10 7.30 12.67 -10.59
N GLU A 11 6.71 12.69 -11.78
CA GLU A 11 7.06 13.69 -12.79
C GLU A 11 6.39 15.04 -12.46
N PRO A 12 7.08 16.17 -12.72
CA PRO A 12 6.47 17.48 -12.58
C PRO A 12 5.19 17.59 -13.44
N ASN A 13 4.17 18.25 -12.90
CA ASN A 13 2.87 18.48 -13.56
C ASN A 13 2.07 17.21 -13.90
N LYS A 14 2.32 16.11 -13.20
CA LYS A 14 1.45 14.92 -13.23
C LYS A 14 0.81 14.68 -11.85
N GLN A 15 -0.35 14.03 -11.86
CA GLN A 15 -1.11 13.64 -10.67
C GLN A 15 -0.91 12.16 -10.32
N GLU A 16 0.25 11.60 -10.64
CA GLU A 16 0.55 10.19 -10.37
C GLU A 16 1.98 9.99 -9.86
N VAL A 17 2.14 8.96 -9.03
CA VAL A 17 3.44 8.51 -8.53
C VAL A 17 3.58 7.03 -8.83
N PHE A 18 4.72 6.64 -9.38
CA PHE A 18 5.10 5.24 -9.56
C PHE A 18 6.14 4.83 -8.55
N ILE A 19 5.94 3.67 -7.91
CA ILE A 19 6.91 3.05 -7.01
C ILE A 19 7.21 1.65 -7.54
N THR A 20 8.49 1.32 -7.72
CA THR A 20 8.90 -0.02 -8.13
C THR A 20 9.92 -0.58 -7.14
N ARG A 21 9.73 -1.83 -6.73
CA ARG A 21 10.64 -2.54 -5.84
C ARG A 21 10.66 -4.04 -6.12
N GLU A 22 11.84 -4.64 -6.02
CA GLU A 22 11.98 -6.10 -6.12
C GLU A 22 12.16 -6.77 -4.75
N PHE A 23 11.64 -7.99 -4.63
CA PHE A 23 11.72 -8.83 -3.45
C PHE A 23 12.36 -10.17 -3.78
N ASP A 24 13.25 -10.63 -2.90
CA ASP A 24 13.88 -11.95 -3.00
C ASP A 24 12.96 -13.02 -2.38
N ALA A 25 11.72 -13.05 -2.84
CA ALA A 25 10.66 -13.95 -2.40
C ALA A 25 9.66 -14.19 -3.54
N PRO A 26 9.00 -15.37 -3.57
CA PRO A 26 7.97 -15.67 -4.55
C PRO A 26 6.74 -14.78 -4.35
N ARG A 27 6.01 -14.55 -5.43
CA ARG A 27 4.87 -13.64 -5.48
C ARG A 27 3.83 -13.94 -4.41
N ALA A 28 3.48 -15.21 -4.25
CA ALA A 28 2.54 -15.66 -3.23
C ALA A 28 2.89 -15.20 -1.80
N LEU A 29 4.17 -15.11 -1.44
CA LEU A 29 4.57 -14.61 -0.11
C LEU A 29 4.48 -13.08 -0.01
N VAL A 30 4.80 -12.36 -1.09
CA VAL A 30 4.62 -10.91 -1.15
C VAL A 30 3.13 -10.56 -1.05
N TYR A 31 2.28 -11.28 -1.78
CA TYR A 31 0.84 -11.15 -1.69
C TYR A 31 0.32 -11.50 -0.30
N LYS A 32 0.78 -12.62 0.30
CA LYS A 32 0.42 -13.00 1.66
C LYS A 32 0.71 -11.87 2.67
N ALA A 33 1.83 -11.17 2.54
CA ALA A 33 2.15 -10.04 3.39
C ALA A 33 1.15 -8.86 3.27
N HIS A 34 0.41 -8.76 2.15
CA HIS A 34 -0.61 -7.74 1.92
C HIS A 34 -2.02 -8.15 2.37
N ILE A 35 -2.28 -9.44 2.61
CA ILE A 35 -3.63 -9.95 2.96
C ILE A 35 -3.71 -10.61 4.34
N ASP A 36 -2.59 -10.98 4.93
CA ASP A 36 -2.56 -11.59 6.26
C ASP A 36 -2.44 -10.47 7.30
N PRO A 37 -3.46 -10.23 8.15
CA PRO A 37 -3.46 -9.12 9.10
C PRO A 37 -2.27 -9.18 10.08
N GLU A 38 -1.83 -10.39 10.47
CA GLU A 38 -0.70 -10.56 11.38
C GLU A 38 0.64 -10.21 10.73
N LEU A 39 0.74 -10.31 9.41
CA LEU A 39 1.90 -9.88 8.65
C LEU A 39 1.81 -8.40 8.29
N TYR A 40 0.63 -7.93 7.91
CA TYR A 40 0.37 -6.58 7.45
C TYR A 40 0.85 -5.53 8.47
N VAL A 41 0.48 -5.71 9.74
CA VAL A 41 0.87 -4.82 10.86
C VAL A 41 2.37 -4.79 11.15
N LYS A 42 3.15 -5.76 10.63
CA LYS A 42 4.60 -5.84 10.88
C LYS A 42 5.43 -5.00 9.91
N TRP A 43 4.87 -4.62 8.77
CA TRP A 43 5.65 -3.94 7.72
C TRP A 43 5.01 -2.66 7.20
N LEU A 44 3.69 -2.51 7.27
CA LEU A 44 3.04 -1.31 6.77
C LEU A 44 3.28 -0.13 7.72
N GLY A 45 3.85 0.94 7.17
CA GLY A 45 4.08 2.20 7.87
C GLY A 45 5.56 2.53 8.07
N PRO A 46 5.88 3.81 8.33
CA PRO A 46 7.21 4.24 8.70
C PRO A 46 7.75 3.49 9.94
N ARG A 47 9.07 3.32 9.99
CA ARG A 47 9.74 2.76 11.17
C ARG A 47 9.52 3.68 12.37
N GLY A 48 9.11 3.10 13.50
CA GLY A 48 8.92 3.80 14.76
C GLY A 48 7.46 4.15 15.07
N LEU A 49 6.53 3.87 14.14
CA LEU A 49 5.10 4.00 14.40
C LEU A 49 4.52 2.66 14.85
N GLU A 50 3.64 2.71 15.85
CA GLU A 50 2.73 1.60 16.16
C GLU A 50 1.60 1.58 15.12
N MET A 51 1.18 0.40 14.69
CA MET A 51 0.06 0.23 13.77
C MET A 51 -1.11 -0.50 14.45
N ILE A 52 -2.28 0.13 14.46
CA ILE A 52 -3.54 -0.45 14.92
C ILE A 52 -4.41 -0.70 13.70
N LEU A 53 -4.81 -1.95 13.48
CA LEU A 53 -5.66 -2.35 12.36
C LEU A 53 -7.09 -2.55 12.87
N GLU A 54 -8.00 -1.61 12.57
CA GLU A 54 -9.36 -1.65 13.10
C GLU A 54 -10.33 -2.44 12.23
N THR A 55 -10.23 -2.27 10.91
CA THR A 55 -11.02 -3.00 9.93
C THR A 55 -10.09 -3.49 8.84
N PHE A 56 -10.23 -4.75 8.43
CA PHE A 56 -9.40 -5.33 7.38
C PHE A 56 -10.09 -6.51 6.73
N GLU A 57 -10.66 -6.26 5.55
CA GLU A 57 -11.37 -7.26 4.75
C GLU A 57 -10.66 -7.40 3.39
N PRO A 58 -9.53 -8.11 3.29
CA PRO A 58 -8.67 -8.15 2.09
C PRO A 58 -9.27 -9.04 0.98
N VAL A 59 -10.45 -8.66 0.52
CA VAL A 59 -11.25 -9.30 -0.53
C VAL A 59 -11.83 -8.22 -1.44
N ASN A 60 -12.27 -8.60 -2.65
CA ASN A 60 -12.94 -7.66 -3.56
C ASN A 60 -14.17 -7.03 -2.88
N GLY A 61 -14.22 -5.70 -2.89
CA GLY A 61 -15.27 -4.90 -2.25
C GLY A 61 -15.14 -4.74 -0.73
N GLY A 62 -14.15 -5.37 -0.10
CA GLY A 62 -13.90 -5.26 1.33
C GLY A 62 -13.31 -3.90 1.71
N LYS A 63 -13.53 -3.48 2.95
CA LYS A 63 -13.02 -2.22 3.50
C LYS A 63 -11.81 -2.43 4.39
N TYR A 64 -11.05 -1.36 4.58
CA TYR A 64 -10.01 -1.31 5.61
C TYR A 64 -9.99 0.04 6.32
N ARG A 65 -9.50 0.02 7.56
CA ARG A 65 -9.15 1.21 8.34
C ARG A 65 -8.02 0.87 9.29
N TYR A 66 -6.99 1.71 9.34
CA TYR A 66 -5.88 1.58 10.28
C TYR A 66 -5.43 2.94 10.82
N ILE A 67 -4.72 2.89 11.94
CA ILE A 67 -4.13 4.04 12.60
C ILE A 67 -2.64 3.78 12.77
N HIS A 68 -1.81 4.75 12.38
CA HIS A 68 -0.43 4.83 12.83
C HIS A 68 -0.31 5.79 14.01
N LYS A 69 0.51 5.45 15.01
CA LYS A 69 0.64 6.23 16.24
C LYS A 69 2.09 6.37 16.69
N ASP A 70 2.42 7.55 17.20
CA ASP A 70 3.67 7.85 17.92
C ASP A 70 3.43 8.86 19.06
N GLU A 71 4.51 9.42 19.61
CA GLU A 71 4.47 10.46 20.65
C GLU A 71 3.85 11.79 20.16
N ASN A 72 3.78 12.01 18.83
CA ASN A 72 3.27 13.24 18.23
C ASN A 72 1.78 13.17 17.92
N GLY A 73 1.20 11.96 17.83
CA GLY A 73 -0.24 11.79 17.66
C GLY A 73 -0.63 10.52 16.91
N GLU A 74 -1.84 10.56 16.35
CA GLU A 74 -2.46 9.47 15.61
C GLU A 74 -2.75 9.91 14.17
N TYR A 75 -2.51 9.02 13.22
CA TYR A 75 -2.68 9.22 11.79
C TYR A 75 -3.58 8.10 11.25
N ALA A 76 -4.85 8.41 11.01
CA ALA A 76 -5.84 7.44 10.58
C ALA A 76 -6.02 7.43 9.05
N PHE A 77 -6.16 6.24 8.49
CA PHE A 77 -6.34 6.02 7.06
C PHE A 77 -7.42 4.97 6.81
N HIS A 78 -8.19 5.14 5.74
CA HIS A 78 -9.19 4.16 5.32
C HIS A 78 -9.30 4.07 3.81
N GLY A 79 -10.00 3.02 3.36
CA GLY A 79 -10.32 2.82 1.95
C GLY A 79 -11.09 1.52 1.70
N VAL A 80 -11.25 1.20 0.42
CA VAL A 80 -11.89 -0.03 -0.06
C VAL A 80 -10.98 -0.75 -1.04
N PHE A 81 -10.92 -2.07 -0.93
CA PHE A 81 -10.25 -2.93 -1.90
C PHE A 81 -11.18 -3.14 -3.10
N HIS A 82 -10.89 -2.48 -4.22
CA HIS A 82 -11.60 -2.71 -5.48
C HIS A 82 -11.28 -4.10 -6.06
N THR A 83 -10.01 -4.50 -6.02
CA THR A 83 -9.53 -5.80 -6.50
C THR A 83 -8.46 -6.32 -5.55
N MET A 84 -8.53 -7.60 -5.20
CA MET A 84 -7.58 -8.26 -4.32
C MET A 84 -7.28 -9.67 -4.84
N THR A 85 -6.30 -9.77 -5.75
CA THR A 85 -5.77 -11.02 -6.28
C THR A 85 -4.26 -11.05 -6.13
N GLU A 86 -3.66 -12.23 -6.30
CA GLU A 86 -2.20 -12.39 -6.14
C GLU A 86 -1.39 -11.53 -7.13
N GLU A 87 -1.91 -11.29 -8.32
CA GLU A 87 -1.25 -10.53 -9.38
C GLU A 87 -1.58 -9.03 -9.36
N LEU A 88 -2.73 -8.65 -8.80
CA LEU A 88 -3.28 -7.30 -8.89
C LEU A 88 -4.08 -6.95 -7.62
N MET A 89 -3.65 -5.88 -6.95
CA MET A 89 -4.36 -5.28 -5.83
C MET A 89 -4.69 -3.84 -6.18
N ILE A 90 -5.96 -3.46 -6.11
CA ILE A 90 -6.44 -2.10 -6.39
C ILE A 90 -7.25 -1.65 -5.18
N GLN A 91 -6.93 -0.47 -4.65
CA GLN A 91 -7.63 0.09 -3.50
C GLN A 91 -7.77 1.60 -3.61
N THR A 92 -8.79 2.15 -2.95
CA THR A 92 -8.78 3.57 -2.59
C THR A 92 -7.93 3.79 -1.34
N PHE A 93 -7.49 5.02 -1.13
CA PHE A 93 -6.76 5.42 0.07
C PHE A 93 -7.10 6.87 0.42
N GLU A 94 -7.45 7.12 1.68
CA GLU A 94 -7.75 8.46 2.20
C GLU A 94 -7.10 8.65 3.57
N PHE A 95 -6.48 9.81 3.77
CA PHE A 95 -5.95 10.24 5.05
C PHE A 95 -6.99 11.10 5.78
N GLU A 96 -7.44 10.65 6.96
CA GLU A 96 -8.51 11.30 7.71
C GLU A 96 -8.07 12.60 8.41
N GLY A 97 -6.76 12.87 8.49
CA GLY A 97 -6.22 14.06 9.15
C GLY A 97 -6.12 15.31 8.27
N LEU A 98 -6.59 15.27 7.03
CA LEU A 98 -6.68 16.47 6.18
C LEU A 98 -7.81 17.40 6.65
N PRO A 99 -7.65 18.73 6.49
CA PRO A 99 -8.67 19.69 6.92
C PRO A 99 -9.96 19.59 6.10
N GLU A 100 -9.88 19.14 4.85
CA GLU A 100 -11.02 18.93 3.96
C GLU A 100 -11.14 17.44 3.60
N PRO A 101 -12.35 16.86 3.60
CA PRO A 101 -12.56 15.49 3.20
C PRO A 101 -12.50 15.32 1.68
N GLY A 102 -12.37 14.08 1.22
CA GLY A 102 -12.54 13.73 -0.19
C GLY A 102 -11.25 13.73 -1.00
N HIS A 103 -10.09 13.95 -0.38
CA HIS A 103 -8.77 13.78 -1.01
C HIS A 103 -8.38 12.30 -1.10
N VAL A 104 -9.11 11.56 -1.93
CA VAL A 104 -8.92 10.13 -2.15
C VAL A 104 -7.91 9.87 -3.26
N THR A 105 -7.02 8.90 -3.07
CA THR A 105 -6.16 8.36 -4.13
C THR A 105 -6.61 6.98 -4.56
N LEU A 106 -6.29 6.61 -5.81
CA LEU A 106 -6.44 5.25 -6.32
C LEU A 106 -5.06 4.61 -6.44
N ASP A 107 -4.83 3.54 -5.68
CA ASP A 107 -3.61 2.75 -5.73
C ASP A 107 -3.82 1.49 -6.55
N THR A 108 -2.95 1.27 -7.54
CA THR A 108 -2.87 0.03 -8.32
C THR A 108 -1.52 -0.63 -8.08
N MET A 109 -1.52 -1.81 -7.48
CA MET A 109 -0.33 -2.60 -7.17
C MET A 109 -0.30 -3.87 -8.02
N ARG A 110 0.79 -4.06 -8.78
CA ARG A 110 1.01 -5.25 -9.62
C ARG A 110 2.18 -6.05 -9.09
N LEU A 111 2.00 -7.35 -8.98
CA LEU A 111 3.06 -8.29 -8.63
C LEU A 111 3.43 -9.16 -9.82
N GLU A 112 4.62 -8.95 -10.35
CA GLU A 112 5.19 -9.70 -11.48
C GLU A 112 6.20 -10.72 -10.97
N GLU A 113 6.09 -11.97 -11.42
CA GLU A 113 7.11 -12.99 -11.17
C GLU A 113 8.40 -12.66 -11.92
N LEU A 114 9.53 -12.84 -11.25
CA LEU A 114 10.86 -12.72 -11.82
C LEU A 114 11.60 -14.06 -11.72
N PRO A 115 12.64 -14.28 -12.53
CA PRO A 115 13.51 -15.46 -12.40
C PRO A 115 14.05 -15.63 -10.97
N ASN A 116 14.33 -16.88 -10.59
CA ASN A 116 14.85 -17.27 -9.26
C ASN A 116 13.88 -17.05 -8.09
N ASN A 117 12.57 -17.25 -8.30
CA ASN A 117 11.53 -17.05 -7.27
C ASN A 117 11.57 -15.66 -6.64
N ARG A 118 11.79 -14.64 -7.48
CA ARG A 118 11.76 -13.22 -7.08
C ARG A 118 10.47 -12.58 -7.56
N THR A 119 10.15 -11.42 -7.01
CA THR A 119 8.93 -10.69 -7.38
C THR A 119 9.26 -9.22 -7.61
N ARG A 120 8.68 -8.61 -8.64
CA ARG A 120 8.62 -7.16 -8.79
C ARG A 120 7.26 -6.65 -8.37
N LEU A 121 7.26 -5.69 -7.46
CA LEU A 121 6.10 -4.88 -7.12
C LEU A 121 6.19 -3.56 -7.87
N THR A 122 5.11 -3.21 -8.57
CA THR A 122 4.91 -1.87 -9.16
C THR A 122 3.63 -1.30 -8.61
N ILE A 123 3.71 -0.12 -7.98
CA ILE A 123 2.58 0.65 -7.47
C ILE A 123 2.42 1.88 -8.34
N GLN A 124 1.20 2.19 -8.75
CA GLN A 124 0.80 3.47 -9.30
C GLN A 124 -0.25 4.07 -8.36
N SER A 125 0.05 5.24 -7.79
CA SER A 125 -0.89 6.03 -7.01
C SER A 125 -1.36 7.20 -7.86
N VAL A 126 -2.67 7.28 -8.13
CA VAL A 126 -3.28 8.37 -8.89
C VAL A 126 -4.05 9.29 -7.93
N PHE A 127 -3.74 10.57 -7.99
CA PHE A 127 -4.30 11.63 -7.16
C PHE A 127 -5.40 12.37 -7.92
N GLN A 128 -6.21 13.14 -7.20
CA GLN A 128 -7.20 14.04 -7.80
C GLN A 128 -6.53 15.10 -8.68
N SER A 129 -7.21 15.48 -9.76
CA SER A 129 -6.83 16.67 -10.53
C SER A 129 -7.22 17.93 -9.77
N VAL A 130 -6.41 18.97 -9.91
CA VAL A 130 -6.72 20.35 -9.47
C VAL A 130 -7.49 21.11 -10.54
#